data_AF-R7P4N8-F1
#
_entry.id   AF-R7P4N8-F1
#
_cell.length_a   1.000
_cell.length_b   1.000
_cell.length_c   1.000
_cell.angle_alpha   90.00
_cell.angle_beta   90.00
_cell.angle_gamma   90.00
#
_symmetry.space_group_name_H-M   'P 1'
#
loop_
_entity.id
_entity.type
_entity.pdbx_description
1 polymer ?
#
loop_
_entity_poly.entity_id
_entity_poly.type
_entity_poly.pdbx_seq_one_letter_code
_entity_poly.pdbx_strand_id
1 'polypeptide(L)'
;MKKNGFISITVIYSFFLVFLSLMLFIVTNMITNRNLLDNLKKEIKNDITDSNLVRYLMNHSDELNLVKHDDKLEYGLNDGSLRYTGTNPSNYLKFKNDSKVFRIIGVINGKVKVIDIGKNNTLSYDNTLTNVYINTSIRTFLVTEYQNSMSSLMDYIDEATYYVGGIDESLKNSNANIIAKEELSNNGSYVNDYFSLPYISDYIYASSDAYNKTITNTNNWMYIGSDMWFLTRNKSNLIQSFYLNSNGVLSIANVTDNKYINKVFFIKGNLSIISGTGTNQDPYIVG
;
A
#
# COMPACT_ATOMS: atom_id res chain seq x y z
N MET A 1 12.04 -74.54 52.84
CA MET A 1 12.22 -73.14 53.27
C MET A 1 12.25 -72.26 52.02
N LYS A 2 11.26 -71.38 51.82
CA LYS A 2 11.27 -70.39 50.73
C LYS A 2 12.36 -69.36 51.04
N LYS A 3 13.43 -69.33 50.24
CA LYS A 3 14.43 -68.24 50.27
C LYS A 3 13.77 -67.03 49.61
N ASN A 4 13.18 -66.14 50.40
CA ASN A 4 12.77 -64.83 49.90
C ASN A 4 14.06 -64.04 49.66
N GLY A 5 14.43 -63.82 48.40
CA GLY A 5 15.65 -63.11 48.04
C GLY A 5 15.59 -61.66 48.53
N PHE A 6 16.50 -61.28 49.42
CA PHE A 6 16.70 -59.88 49.80
C PHE A 6 17.45 -59.16 48.66
N ILE A 7 16.75 -58.26 47.97
CA ILE A 7 17.38 -57.32 47.03
C ILE A 7 18.22 -56.35 47.86
N SER A 8 19.50 -56.15 47.50
CA SER A 8 20.36 -55.21 48.22
C SER A 8 19.85 -53.77 48.01
N ILE A 9 19.91 -52.96 49.06
CA ILE A 9 19.53 -51.54 49.05
C ILE A 9 20.25 -50.78 47.92
N THR A 10 21.49 -51.14 47.61
CA THR A 10 22.27 -50.58 46.50
C THR A 10 21.63 -50.83 45.14
N VAL A 11 21.08 -52.02 44.91
CA VAL A 11 20.39 -52.37 43.65
C VAL A 11 19.11 -51.55 43.48
N ILE A 12 18.39 -51.30 44.58
CA ILE A 12 17.17 -50.46 44.58
C ILE A 12 17.53 -49.01 44.20
N TYR A 13 18.58 -48.44 44.80
CA TYR A 13 19.02 -47.09 44.46
C TYR A 13 19.52 -46.96 43.02
N SER A 14 20.32 -47.94 42.55
CA SER A 14 20.78 -47.95 41.16
C SER A 14 19.61 -48.03 40.17
N PHE A 15 18.59 -48.86 40.45
CA PHE A 15 17.40 -48.94 39.61
C PHE A 15 16.64 -47.62 39.57
N PHE A 16 16.45 -46.97 40.72
CA PHE A 16 15.81 -45.65 40.81
C PHE A 16 16.59 -44.58 40.04
N LEU A 17 17.92 -44.61 40.09
CA LEU A 17 18.77 -43.62 39.44
C LEU A 17 18.75 -43.80 37.91
N VAL A 18 18.77 -45.03 37.42
CA VAL A 18 18.58 -45.34 36.00
C VAL A 18 17.20 -44.87 35.54
N PHE A 19 16.15 -45.20 36.29
CA PHE A 19 14.78 -44.79 35.98
C PHE A 19 14.63 -43.26 35.96
N LEU A 20 15.22 -42.56 36.93
CA LEU A 20 15.23 -41.11 37.00
C LEU A 20 15.97 -40.51 35.79
N SER A 21 17.13 -41.05 35.42
CA SER A 21 17.87 -40.58 34.24
C SER A 21 17.08 -40.76 32.95
N LEU A 22 16.37 -41.90 32.82
CA LEU A 22 15.50 -42.17 31.67
C LEU A 22 14.34 -41.17 31.63
N MET A 23 13.75 -40.87 32.79
CA MET A 23 12.66 -39.91 32.89
C MET A 23 13.12 -38.50 32.52
N LEU A 24 14.29 -38.06 33.01
CA LEU A 24 14.91 -36.80 32.62
C LEU A 24 15.19 -36.74 31.12
N PHE A 25 15.75 -37.80 30.54
CA PHE A 25 16.00 -37.87 29.11
C PHE A 25 14.71 -37.73 28.29
N ILE A 26 13.64 -38.41 28.68
CA ILE A 26 12.33 -38.31 28.03
C ILE A 26 11.79 -36.88 28.14
N VAL A 27 11.85 -36.26 29.32
CA VAL A 27 11.37 -34.88 29.53
C VAL A 27 12.17 -33.88 28.71
N THR A 28 13.50 -33.99 28.68
CA THR A 28 14.36 -33.11 27.88
C THR A 28 14.07 -33.23 26.40
N ASN A 29 13.89 -34.46 25.89
CA ASN A 29 13.51 -34.67 24.49
C ASN A 29 12.11 -34.11 24.19
N MET A 30 11.16 -34.29 25.10
CA MET A 30 9.80 -33.75 24.93
C MET A 30 9.80 -32.22 24.87
N ILE A 31 10.59 -31.56 25.73
CA ILE A 31 10.76 -30.10 25.70
C ILE A 31 11.42 -29.65 24.39
N THR A 32 12.49 -30.33 23.97
CA THR A 32 13.20 -30.00 22.72
C THR A 32 12.27 -30.14 21.51
N ASN A 33 11.52 -31.24 21.42
CA ASN A 33 10.56 -31.48 20.35
C ASN A 33 9.42 -30.46 20.35
N ARG A 34 8.93 -30.04 21.52
CA ARG A 34 7.93 -28.99 21.63
C ARG A 34 8.45 -27.65 21.11
N ASN A 35 9.67 -27.26 21.50
CA ASN A 35 10.29 -26.03 21.02
C ASN A 35 10.49 -26.06 19.50
N LEU A 36 10.94 -27.20 18.94
CA LEU A 36 11.05 -27.38 17.49
C LEU A 36 9.70 -27.21 16.80
N LEU A 37 8.64 -27.84 17.32
CA LEU A 37 7.29 -27.73 16.75
C LEU A 37 6.76 -26.30 16.82
N ASP A 38 7.00 -25.58 17.91
CA ASP A 38 6.56 -24.20 18.07
C ASP A 38 7.31 -23.26 17.11
N ASN A 39 8.61 -23.48 16.88
CA ASN A 39 9.39 -22.77 15.87
C ASN A 39 8.88 -23.05 14.44
N LEU A 40 8.67 -24.33 14.09
CA LEU A 40 8.13 -24.70 12.77
C LEU A 40 6.74 -24.09 12.52
N LYS A 41 5.87 -24.09 13.53
CA LYS A 41 4.55 -23.44 13.42
C LYS A 41 4.68 -21.93 13.19
N LYS A 42 5.65 -21.28 13.83
CA LYS A 42 5.90 -19.85 13.66
C LYS A 42 6.40 -19.56 12.24
N GLU A 43 7.38 -20.31 11.76
CA GLU A 43 7.91 -20.18 10.39
C GLU A 43 6.82 -20.42 9.35
N ILE A 44 6.07 -21.52 9.44
CA ILE A 44 4.97 -21.82 8.52
C ILE A 44 3.90 -20.73 8.53
N LYS A 45 3.55 -20.21 9.72
CA LYS A 45 2.57 -19.12 9.83
C LYS A 45 3.09 -17.86 9.13
N ASN A 46 4.36 -17.52 9.34
CA ASN A 46 4.99 -16.36 8.70
C ASN A 46 5.02 -16.52 7.17
N ASP A 47 5.43 -17.69 6.66
CA ASP A 47 5.46 -18.00 5.22
C ASP A 47 4.06 -17.90 4.59
N ILE A 48 3.04 -18.44 5.26
CA ILE A 48 1.65 -18.36 4.79
C ILE A 48 1.13 -16.92 4.85
N THR A 49 1.51 -16.13 5.85
CA THR A 49 1.10 -14.73 5.92
C THR A 49 1.81 -13.87 4.88
N ASP A 50 3.09 -14.11 4.63
CA ASP A 50 3.93 -13.26 3.78
C ASP A 50 3.84 -13.61 2.30
N SER A 51 3.28 -14.78 1.96
CA SER A 51 2.92 -15.10 0.58
C SER A 51 1.90 -14.12 -0.01
N ASN A 52 1.01 -13.53 0.80
CA ASN A 52 0.01 -12.58 0.34
C ASN A 52 0.54 -11.14 0.42
N LEU A 53 0.42 -10.37 -0.67
CA LEU A 53 1.00 -9.02 -0.76
C LEU A 53 0.50 -8.08 0.34
N VAL A 54 -0.81 -8.02 0.60
CA VAL A 54 -1.36 -7.14 1.63
C VAL A 54 -0.78 -7.49 3.00
N ARG A 55 -0.79 -8.77 3.36
CA ARG A 55 -0.26 -9.24 4.64
C ARG A 55 1.24 -9.01 4.77
N TYR A 56 2.02 -9.27 3.73
CA TYR A 56 3.46 -8.98 3.70
C TYR A 56 3.74 -7.51 3.98
N LEU A 57 3.07 -6.59 3.27
CA LEU A 57 3.23 -5.15 3.46
C LEU A 57 2.80 -4.70 4.86
N MET A 58 1.76 -5.31 5.44
CA MET A 58 1.34 -5.03 6.81
C MET A 58 2.37 -5.50 7.84
N ASN A 59 2.88 -6.72 7.69
CA ASN A 59 3.82 -7.35 8.62
C ASN A 59 5.20 -6.68 8.61
N HIS A 60 5.63 -6.16 7.46
CA HIS A 60 6.95 -5.52 7.28
C HIS A 60 6.86 -3.99 7.19
N SER A 61 5.76 -3.39 7.65
CA SER A 61 5.51 -1.96 7.47
C SER A 61 6.63 -1.07 8.03
N ASP A 62 7.16 -1.41 9.21
CA ASP A 62 8.26 -0.69 9.86
C ASP A 62 9.57 -0.73 9.03
N GLU A 63 9.83 -1.83 8.32
CA GLU A 63 11.05 -2.04 7.53
C GLU A 63 10.96 -1.40 6.13
N LEU A 64 9.73 -1.18 5.64
CA LEU A 64 9.44 -0.76 4.27
C LEU A 64 9.16 0.75 4.14
N ASN A 65 9.31 1.54 5.21
CA ASN A 65 8.89 2.95 5.25
C ASN A 65 7.38 3.13 4.94
N LEU A 66 6.57 2.15 5.35
CA LEU A 66 5.12 2.22 5.31
C LEU A 66 4.62 2.82 6.62
N VAL A 67 4.08 4.03 6.55
CA VAL A 67 3.53 4.72 7.72
C VAL A 67 2.05 4.33 7.87
N LYS A 68 1.66 4.00 9.11
CA LYS A 68 0.28 3.67 9.46
C LYS A 68 -0.51 4.92 9.82
N HIS A 69 -1.63 5.12 9.13
CA HIS A 69 -2.55 6.23 9.36
C HIS A 69 -3.63 5.84 10.39
N ASP A 70 -3.22 5.68 11.65
CA ASP A 70 -4.13 5.49 12.79
C ASP A 70 -4.31 6.77 13.61
N ASP A 71 -4.96 6.65 14.76
CA ASP A 71 -5.27 7.75 15.68
C ASP A 71 -4.03 8.37 16.35
N LYS A 72 -2.88 7.72 16.27
CA LYS A 72 -1.62 8.19 16.84
C LYS A 72 -0.80 9.03 15.87
N LEU A 73 -1.03 8.87 14.57
CA LEU A 73 -0.33 9.67 13.57
C LEU A 73 -0.91 11.09 13.53
N GLU A 74 -0.10 12.06 13.93
CA GLU A 74 -0.48 13.47 13.87
C GLU A 74 -0.77 13.87 12.41
N TYR A 75 -1.94 14.46 12.17
CA TYR A 75 -2.45 14.75 10.82
C TYR A 75 -2.58 13.51 9.91
N GLY A 76 -2.65 12.31 10.50
CA GLY A 76 -3.04 11.10 9.82
C GLY A 76 -4.54 11.06 9.48
N LEU A 77 -4.93 10.04 8.72
CA LEU A 77 -6.30 9.85 8.27
C LEU A 77 -7.18 9.15 9.32
N ASN A 78 -6.57 8.42 10.24
CA ASN A 78 -7.25 7.50 11.16
C ASN A 78 -8.19 6.51 10.42
N ASP A 79 -7.73 6.01 9.27
CA ASP A 79 -8.44 5.04 8.42
C ASP A 79 -7.78 3.65 8.45
N GLY A 80 -6.66 3.51 9.18
CA GLY A 80 -5.89 2.27 9.25
C GLY A 80 -5.10 1.95 7.98
N SER A 81 -5.03 2.87 7.01
CA SER A 81 -4.22 2.68 5.80
C SER A 81 -2.73 2.67 6.12
N LEU A 82 -1.96 1.98 5.29
CA LEU A 82 -0.50 1.99 5.29
C LEU A 82 -0.03 2.67 4.00
N ARG A 83 0.87 3.65 4.09
CA ARG A 83 1.29 4.44 2.91
C ARG A 83 2.80 4.55 2.85
N TYR A 84 3.37 4.36 1.66
CA TYR A 84 4.80 4.47 1.43
C TYR A 84 5.22 5.94 1.50
N THR A 85 6.30 6.21 2.20
CA THR A 85 6.79 7.58 2.44
C THR A 85 8.28 7.73 2.12
N GLY A 86 8.73 8.98 1.99
CA GLY A 86 10.15 9.31 1.85
C GLY A 86 10.58 9.49 0.39
N THR A 87 11.89 9.70 0.19
CA THR A 87 12.45 10.09 -1.11
C THR A 87 12.37 8.99 -2.16
N ASN A 88 12.68 7.75 -1.78
CA ASN A 88 12.67 6.63 -2.71
C ASN A 88 12.53 5.29 -1.98
N PRO A 89 11.34 4.99 -1.43
CA PRO A 89 11.09 3.71 -0.79
C PRO A 89 11.11 2.55 -1.80
N SER A 90 11.32 1.34 -1.29
CA SER A 90 11.27 0.08 -2.05
C SER A 90 9.82 -0.32 -2.35
N ASN A 91 9.13 0.47 -3.15
CA ASN A 91 7.72 0.28 -3.48
C ASN A 91 7.46 -0.07 -4.95
N TYR A 92 8.44 -0.64 -5.67
CA TYR A 92 8.28 -1.02 -7.07
C TYR A 92 7.57 -2.36 -7.22
N LEU A 93 6.72 -2.48 -8.24
CA LEU A 93 5.85 -3.65 -8.48
C LEU A 93 5.83 -4.02 -9.96
N LYS A 94 5.79 -5.31 -10.26
CA LYS A 94 5.48 -5.88 -11.58
C LYS A 94 4.52 -7.06 -11.45
N PHE A 95 3.70 -7.26 -12.47
CA PHE A 95 2.95 -8.50 -12.60
C PHE A 95 3.82 -9.57 -13.26
N LYS A 96 3.66 -10.84 -12.85
CA LYS A 96 4.49 -11.98 -13.30
C LYS A 96 4.67 -12.07 -14.82
N ASN A 97 3.62 -11.76 -15.57
CA ASN A 97 3.57 -11.88 -17.03
C ASN A 97 3.55 -10.53 -17.75
N ASP A 98 4.04 -9.46 -17.11
CA ASP A 98 4.07 -8.12 -17.70
C ASP A 98 5.44 -7.44 -17.52
N SER A 99 5.75 -6.54 -18.44
CA SER A 99 7.00 -5.77 -18.44
C SER A 99 6.86 -4.40 -17.77
N LYS A 100 5.64 -3.88 -17.66
CA LYS A 100 5.34 -2.60 -17.02
C LYS A 100 5.75 -2.64 -15.55
N VAL A 101 6.35 -1.54 -15.12
CA VAL A 101 6.77 -1.32 -13.73
C VAL A 101 5.86 -0.27 -13.14
N PHE A 102 5.29 -0.58 -11.99
CA PHE A 102 4.42 0.29 -11.23
C PHE A 102 5.07 0.61 -9.89
N ARG A 103 4.49 1.56 -9.15
CA ARG A 103 4.83 1.78 -7.74
C ARG A 103 3.60 1.61 -6.86
N ILE A 104 3.79 1.11 -5.65
CA ILE A 104 2.75 0.94 -4.64
C ILE A 104 2.63 2.27 -3.87
N ILE A 105 1.41 2.82 -3.81
CA ILE A 105 1.10 3.95 -2.93
C ILE A 105 0.93 3.44 -1.50
N GLY A 106 0.19 2.35 -1.32
CA GLY A 106 -0.09 1.82 0.00
C GLY A 106 -1.18 0.76 0.04
N VAL A 107 -1.46 0.27 1.25
CA VAL A 107 -2.62 -0.59 1.54
C VAL A 107 -3.75 0.29 2.05
N ILE A 108 -4.85 0.34 1.31
CA ILE A 108 -6.02 1.18 1.60
C ILE A 108 -7.27 0.29 1.49
N ASN A 109 -8.07 0.23 2.56
CA ASN A 109 -9.28 -0.60 2.64
C ASN A 109 -9.03 -2.09 2.26
N GLY A 110 -7.90 -2.65 2.68
CA GLY A 110 -7.54 -4.05 2.42
C GLY A 110 -7.13 -4.36 0.98
N LYS A 111 -7.00 -3.34 0.12
CA LYS A 111 -6.48 -3.44 -1.25
C LYS A 111 -5.16 -2.68 -1.36
N VAL A 112 -4.36 -3.01 -2.36
CA VAL A 112 -3.12 -2.28 -2.64
C VAL A 112 -3.40 -1.27 -3.74
N LYS A 113 -3.19 0.02 -3.43
CA LYS A 113 -3.28 1.10 -4.42
C LYS A 113 -1.94 1.25 -5.11
N VAL A 114 -1.96 1.32 -6.43
CA VAL A 114 -0.81 1.30 -7.32
C VAL A 114 -0.86 2.50 -8.25
N ILE A 115 0.30 3.04 -8.61
CA ILE A 115 0.49 4.11 -9.58
C ILE A 115 1.34 3.61 -10.76
N ASP A 116 0.86 3.86 -11.97
CA ASP A 116 1.62 3.70 -13.21
C ASP A 116 2.59 4.87 -13.38
N ILE A 117 3.88 4.55 -13.39
CA ILE A 117 5.00 5.49 -13.59
C ILE A 117 5.51 5.48 -15.05
N GLY A 118 4.83 4.75 -15.94
CA GLY A 118 5.12 4.71 -17.35
C GLY A 118 5.03 6.09 -18.01
N LYS A 119 5.87 6.32 -19.04
CA LYS A 119 6.04 7.65 -19.63
C LYS A 119 4.78 8.21 -20.31
N ASN A 120 4.44 9.42 -19.89
CA ASN A 120 4.07 10.61 -20.66
C ASN A 120 2.79 10.59 -21.50
N ASN A 121 1.64 10.65 -20.82
CA ASN A 121 0.46 11.27 -21.41
C ASN A 121 0.33 12.67 -20.80
N THR A 122 0.55 13.69 -21.63
CA THR A 122 0.18 15.05 -21.30
C THR A 122 -1.19 15.29 -21.93
N LEU A 123 -2.20 15.53 -21.10
CA LEU A 123 -3.58 15.72 -21.54
C LEU A 123 -4.17 16.97 -20.86
N SER A 124 -5.16 17.56 -21.51
CA SER A 124 -6.11 18.44 -20.83
C SER A 124 -6.89 17.62 -19.80
N TYR A 125 -7.25 18.26 -18.69
CA TYR A 125 -8.19 17.65 -17.75
C TYR A 125 -9.53 17.46 -18.45
N ASP A 126 -9.99 18.47 -19.18
CA ASP A 126 -11.09 18.37 -20.13
C ASP A 126 -10.87 19.24 -21.37
N ASN A 127 -11.43 18.80 -22.50
CA ASN A 127 -11.42 19.57 -23.75
C ASN A 127 -12.48 20.68 -23.77
N THR A 128 -13.41 20.68 -22.83
CA THR A 128 -14.41 21.74 -22.65
C THR A 128 -14.17 22.49 -21.34
N LEU A 129 -14.80 23.66 -21.17
CA LEU A 129 -14.66 24.49 -19.97
C LEU A 129 -15.49 23.91 -18.81
N THR A 130 -15.21 22.68 -18.39
CA THR A 130 -15.78 22.06 -17.20
C THR A 130 -14.81 21.09 -16.55
N ASN A 131 -14.77 21.10 -15.23
CA ASN A 131 -13.96 20.21 -14.39
C ASN A 131 -14.81 19.08 -13.78
N VAL A 132 -16.05 18.91 -14.24
CA VAL A 132 -16.97 17.87 -13.75
C VAL A 132 -16.50 16.50 -14.25
N TYR A 133 -15.70 15.81 -13.42
CA TYR A 133 -14.91 14.63 -13.78
C TYR A 133 -15.65 13.58 -14.62
N ILE A 134 -16.92 13.28 -14.30
CA ILE A 134 -17.67 12.21 -14.99
C ILE A 134 -17.79 12.41 -16.51
N ASN A 135 -17.75 13.67 -16.97
CA ASN A 135 -17.90 14.06 -18.38
C ASN A 135 -16.58 14.46 -19.04
N THR A 136 -15.45 14.31 -18.35
CA THR A 136 -14.17 14.84 -18.83
C THR A 136 -13.49 13.92 -19.84
N SER A 137 -12.76 14.51 -20.79
CA SER A 137 -11.93 13.77 -21.74
C SER A 137 -10.89 12.89 -21.06
N ILE A 138 -10.34 13.31 -19.90
CA ILE A 138 -9.38 12.50 -19.15
C ILE A 138 -10.01 11.22 -18.60
N ARG A 139 -11.26 11.28 -18.10
CA ARG A 139 -11.97 10.08 -17.66
C ARG A 139 -12.26 9.18 -18.85
N THR A 140 -12.72 9.72 -19.98
CA THR A 140 -12.94 8.94 -21.21
C THR A 140 -11.67 8.19 -21.62
N PHE A 141 -10.52 8.86 -21.63
CA PHE A 141 -9.23 8.24 -21.91
C PHE A 141 -8.92 7.08 -20.93
N LEU A 142 -9.14 7.27 -19.63
CA LEU A 142 -8.86 6.26 -18.61
C LEU A 142 -9.72 5.00 -18.76
N VAL A 143 -11.03 5.16 -18.95
CA VAL A 143 -11.99 4.04 -19.00
C VAL A 143 -12.09 3.37 -20.38
N THR A 144 -11.46 3.94 -21.40
CA THR A 144 -11.43 3.36 -22.75
C THR A 144 -10.01 2.98 -23.15
N GLU A 145 -9.20 3.94 -23.59
CA GLU A 145 -7.87 3.73 -24.14
C GLU A 145 -6.91 3.08 -23.13
N TYR A 146 -6.82 3.64 -21.92
CA TYR A 146 -5.91 3.10 -20.92
C TYR A 146 -6.34 1.74 -20.41
N GLN A 147 -7.63 1.56 -20.12
CA GLN A 147 -8.18 0.26 -19.72
C GLN A 147 -7.94 -0.82 -20.78
N ASN A 148 -8.15 -0.52 -22.07
CA ASN A 148 -7.85 -1.45 -23.17
C ASN A 148 -6.35 -1.81 -23.21
N SER A 149 -5.47 -0.83 -22.98
CA SER A 149 -4.01 -1.05 -22.90
C SER A 149 -3.57 -1.89 -21.69
N MET A 150 -4.47 -2.13 -20.74
CA MET A 150 -4.28 -2.91 -19.51
C MET A 150 -5.10 -4.22 -19.53
N SER A 151 -5.68 -4.60 -20.66
CA SER A 151 -6.59 -5.75 -20.79
C SER A 151 -6.01 -7.07 -20.25
N SER A 152 -4.71 -7.32 -20.43
CA SER A 152 -4.01 -8.51 -19.90
C SER A 152 -3.86 -8.54 -18.37
N LEU A 153 -4.06 -7.40 -17.71
CA LEU A 153 -3.88 -7.23 -16.27
C LEU A 153 -5.21 -7.09 -15.51
N MET A 154 -6.34 -7.04 -16.21
CA MET A 154 -7.65 -6.79 -15.60
C MET A 154 -8.05 -7.86 -14.58
N ASP A 155 -7.56 -9.09 -14.71
CA ASP A 155 -7.80 -10.16 -13.72
C ASP A 155 -7.16 -9.88 -12.36
N TYR A 156 -6.16 -9.00 -12.29
CA TYR A 156 -5.47 -8.61 -11.06
C TYR A 156 -5.97 -7.29 -10.46
N ILE A 157 -6.73 -6.52 -11.25
CA ILE A 157 -7.18 -5.17 -10.92
C ILE A 157 -8.61 -5.23 -10.42
N ASP A 158 -8.91 -4.44 -9.40
CA ASP A 158 -10.24 -4.28 -8.85
C ASP A 158 -10.86 -2.96 -9.26
N GLU A 159 -12.16 -2.98 -9.52
CA GLU A 159 -12.96 -1.77 -9.55
C GLU A 159 -12.94 -1.10 -8.16
N ALA A 160 -12.88 0.22 -8.15
CA ALA A 160 -12.86 1.02 -6.94
C ALA A 160 -13.74 2.26 -7.06
N THR A 161 -14.23 2.70 -5.90
CA THR A 161 -14.97 3.96 -5.77
C THR A 161 -13.99 5.11 -5.65
N TYR A 162 -14.06 6.05 -6.60
CA TYR A 162 -13.32 7.30 -6.59
C TYR A 162 -14.27 8.47 -6.34
N TYR A 163 -14.03 9.24 -5.29
CA TYR A 163 -14.71 10.48 -4.98
C TYR A 163 -14.20 11.61 -5.86
N VAL A 164 -15.12 12.32 -6.50
CA VAL A 164 -14.81 13.30 -7.55
C VAL A 164 -15.45 14.67 -7.28
N GLY A 165 -15.91 14.87 -6.04
CA GLY A 165 -16.54 16.12 -5.60
C GLY A 165 -15.59 17.31 -5.61
N GLY A 166 -14.28 17.07 -5.41
CA GLY A 166 -13.25 18.10 -5.32
C GLY A 166 -13.16 18.72 -3.93
N ILE A 167 -12.36 19.79 -3.81
CA ILE A 167 -12.22 20.59 -2.58
C ILE A 167 -12.32 22.08 -2.92
N ASP A 168 -12.61 22.91 -1.93
CA ASP A 168 -12.59 24.37 -2.09
C ASP A 168 -11.15 24.90 -2.23
N GLU A 169 -10.93 25.91 -3.09
CA GLU A 169 -9.60 26.51 -3.28
C GLU A 169 -8.96 27.01 -1.98
N SER A 170 -9.77 27.50 -1.04
CA SER A 170 -9.27 27.96 0.26
C SER A 170 -8.53 26.89 1.06
N LEU A 171 -8.77 25.60 0.78
CA LEU A 171 -8.13 24.47 1.45
C LEU A 171 -6.78 24.08 0.85
N LYS A 172 -6.34 24.71 -0.25
CA LYS A 172 -5.07 24.40 -0.94
C LYS A 172 -3.84 24.42 -0.02
N ASN A 173 -3.87 25.27 1.01
CA ASN A 173 -2.77 25.43 1.97
C ASN A 173 -3.03 24.76 3.33
N SER A 174 -4.13 24.01 3.46
CA SER A 174 -4.48 23.30 4.69
C SER A 174 -3.61 22.06 4.91
N ASN A 175 -3.60 21.56 6.13
CA ASN A 175 -2.87 20.35 6.49
C ASN A 175 -3.45 19.10 5.81
N ALA A 176 -2.64 18.05 5.72
CA ALA A 176 -2.93 16.84 4.94
C ALA A 176 -4.29 16.20 5.27
N ASN A 177 -4.61 16.06 6.56
CA ASN A 177 -5.84 15.44 7.00
C ASN A 177 -7.10 16.23 6.63
N ILE A 178 -7.04 17.57 6.59
CA ILE A 178 -8.16 18.42 6.20
C ILE A 178 -8.45 18.22 4.71
N ILE A 179 -7.40 18.31 3.87
CA ILE A 179 -7.52 18.08 2.43
C ILE A 179 -8.11 16.69 2.16
N ALA A 180 -7.53 15.65 2.76
CA ALA A 180 -7.95 14.28 2.51
C ALA A 180 -9.37 13.98 3.01
N LYS A 181 -9.77 14.53 4.18
CA LYS A 181 -11.15 14.40 4.66
C LYS A 181 -12.12 15.08 3.71
N GLU A 182 -11.77 16.25 3.19
CA GLU A 182 -12.63 16.97 2.24
C GLU A 182 -12.74 16.26 0.88
N GLU A 183 -11.65 15.65 0.40
CA GLU A 183 -11.68 14.82 -0.81
C GLU A 183 -12.72 13.69 -0.72
N LEU A 184 -12.93 13.15 0.49
CA LEU A 184 -13.84 12.04 0.76
C LEU A 184 -15.24 12.48 1.26
N SER A 185 -15.39 13.69 1.79
CA SER A 185 -16.63 14.19 2.41
C SER A 185 -17.65 14.74 1.41
N ASN A 186 -17.21 15.15 0.21
CA ASN A 186 -17.89 16.18 -0.58
C ASN A 186 -19.16 15.70 -1.32
N ASN A 187 -20.26 15.56 -0.56
CA ASN A 187 -21.63 15.22 -1.01
C ASN A 187 -21.76 13.87 -1.74
N GLY A 188 -20.79 12.97 -1.61
CA GLY A 188 -20.87 11.63 -2.19
C GLY A 188 -20.89 11.61 -3.72
N SER A 189 -20.33 12.62 -4.40
CA SER A 189 -20.07 12.49 -5.84
C SER A 189 -18.93 11.50 -6.05
N TYR A 190 -19.26 10.32 -6.57
CA TYR A 190 -18.29 9.26 -6.85
C TYR A 190 -18.53 8.64 -8.22
N VAL A 191 -17.50 7.93 -8.69
CA VAL A 191 -17.58 7.01 -9.83
C VAL A 191 -16.99 5.67 -9.40
N ASN A 192 -17.48 4.60 -10.01
CA ASN A 192 -16.84 3.29 -9.92
C ASN A 192 -16.11 3.07 -11.24
N ASP A 193 -14.78 3.08 -11.17
CA ASP A 193 -13.89 2.91 -12.32
C ASP A 193 -12.75 1.97 -11.90
N TYR A 194 -12.04 1.37 -12.86
CA TYR A 194 -10.82 0.61 -12.58
C TYR A 194 -9.60 1.53 -12.40
N PHE A 195 -9.59 2.63 -13.15
CA PHE A 195 -8.45 3.56 -13.23
C PHE A 195 -8.89 4.98 -12.95
N SER A 196 -8.02 5.73 -12.28
CA SER A 196 -8.23 7.16 -12.01
C SER A 196 -6.91 7.93 -12.00
N LEU A 197 -6.96 9.20 -11.61
CA LEU A 197 -5.79 10.02 -11.27
C LEU A 197 -5.51 9.92 -9.75
N PRO A 198 -4.27 10.22 -9.30
CA PRO A 198 -4.00 10.31 -7.87
C PRO A 198 -4.80 11.46 -7.24
N TYR A 199 -5.16 11.29 -5.97
CA TYR A 199 -5.63 12.38 -5.12
C TYR A 199 -4.48 13.28 -4.71
N ILE A 200 -4.80 14.47 -4.24
CA ILE A 200 -3.84 15.36 -3.60
C ILE A 200 -3.28 14.67 -2.35
N SER A 201 -4.14 14.01 -1.56
CA SER A 201 -3.72 13.26 -0.37
C SER A 201 -2.74 12.13 -0.66
N ASP A 202 -2.83 11.45 -1.81
CA ASP A 202 -1.83 10.43 -2.18
C ASP A 202 -0.44 11.06 -2.28
N TYR A 203 -0.34 12.24 -2.89
CA TYR A 203 0.92 12.97 -3.02
C TYR A 203 1.44 13.53 -1.70
N ILE A 204 0.56 14.11 -0.87
CA ILE A 204 0.97 14.66 0.43
C ILE A 204 1.53 13.54 1.32
N TYR A 205 0.83 12.41 1.38
CA TYR A 205 1.23 11.29 2.23
C TYR A 205 2.39 10.47 1.69
N ALA A 206 2.84 10.71 0.45
CA ALA A 206 4.08 10.14 -0.07
C ALA A 206 5.34 10.83 0.49
N SER A 207 5.21 12.02 1.07
CA SER A 207 6.32 12.70 1.75
C SER A 207 6.47 12.20 3.19
N SER A 208 7.72 12.13 3.67
CA SER A 208 8.00 11.89 5.10
C SER A 208 7.87 13.14 5.99
N ASP A 209 7.75 14.33 5.40
CA ASP A 209 7.92 15.61 6.12
C ASP A 209 6.68 16.51 6.12
N ALA A 210 5.60 16.11 5.44
CA ALA A 210 4.59 17.04 4.95
C ALA A 210 3.24 17.04 5.68
N TYR A 211 3.01 16.17 6.66
CA TYR A 211 1.63 15.97 7.16
C TYR A 211 1.03 17.22 7.83
N ASN A 212 1.87 18.02 8.49
CA ASN A 212 1.49 19.26 9.16
C ASN A 212 1.73 20.54 8.34
N LYS A 213 2.25 20.40 7.10
CA LYS A 213 2.68 21.52 6.25
C LYS A 213 1.85 21.58 4.98
N THR A 214 1.90 22.74 4.32
CA THR A 214 1.52 22.88 2.92
C THR A 214 2.36 21.92 2.07
N ILE A 215 1.76 21.39 0.99
CA ILE A 215 2.37 20.42 0.07
C ILE A 215 3.82 20.77 -0.29
N THR A 216 4.72 19.79 -0.21
CA THR A 216 6.15 19.92 -0.53
C THR A 216 6.65 18.76 -1.40
N ASN A 217 7.66 19.02 -2.23
CA ASN A 217 8.42 17.99 -2.95
C ASN A 217 9.54 17.35 -2.12
N THR A 218 9.84 17.87 -0.94
CA THR A 218 10.92 17.34 -0.10
C THR A 218 10.58 15.94 0.39
N ASN A 219 11.55 15.03 0.26
CA ASN A 219 11.44 13.63 0.67
C ASN A 219 10.14 12.96 0.18
N ASN A 220 9.77 13.21 -1.07
CA ASN A 220 8.51 12.74 -1.65
C ASN A 220 8.77 11.94 -2.94
N TRP A 221 8.58 10.62 -2.88
CA TRP A 221 8.83 9.73 -4.01
C TRP A 221 7.83 9.88 -5.16
N MET A 222 6.67 10.51 -4.94
CA MET A 222 5.69 10.81 -5.99
C MET A 222 6.01 12.11 -6.74
N TYR A 223 7.02 12.88 -6.33
CA TYR A 223 7.43 14.08 -7.03
C TYR A 223 8.14 13.74 -8.34
N ILE A 224 7.59 14.24 -9.45
CA ILE A 224 8.07 13.99 -10.81
C ILE A 224 8.70 15.21 -11.49
N GLY A 225 8.82 16.35 -10.78
CA GLY A 225 9.39 17.59 -11.34
C GLY A 225 8.62 18.17 -12.52
N SER A 226 7.35 17.83 -12.68
CA SER A 226 6.51 18.23 -13.80
C SER A 226 5.10 18.61 -13.36
N ASP A 227 4.44 19.44 -14.15
CA ASP A 227 3.04 19.81 -13.97
C ASP A 227 2.13 18.58 -14.15
N MET A 228 1.40 18.14 -13.12
CA MET A 228 0.59 16.90 -13.14
C MET A 228 -0.83 17.12 -12.61
N TRP A 229 -1.84 16.64 -13.33
CA TRP A 229 -3.23 16.68 -12.86
C TRP A 229 -3.47 15.76 -11.65
N PHE A 230 -4.28 16.24 -10.70
CA PHE A 230 -4.91 15.41 -9.68
C PHE A 230 -6.34 15.07 -10.08
N LEU A 231 -6.90 14.00 -9.50
CA LEU A 231 -8.33 13.72 -9.57
C LEU A 231 -9.16 14.84 -8.92
N THR A 232 -8.60 15.42 -7.86
CA THR A 232 -9.28 16.43 -7.04
C THR A 232 -9.43 17.72 -7.83
N ARG A 233 -10.68 18.08 -8.14
CA ARG A 233 -11.01 19.32 -8.86
C ARG A 233 -11.18 20.52 -7.91
N ASN A 234 -11.10 21.73 -8.46
CA ASN A 234 -11.52 22.95 -7.76
C ASN A 234 -13.06 23.00 -7.69
N LYS A 235 -13.63 22.79 -6.51
CA LYS A 235 -15.08 22.83 -6.33
C LYS A 235 -15.65 24.24 -6.52
N SER A 236 -14.89 25.27 -6.16
CA SER A 236 -15.31 26.67 -6.17
C SER A 236 -15.37 27.25 -7.57
N ASN A 237 -14.71 26.62 -8.55
CA ASN A 237 -14.67 27.06 -9.94
C ASN A 237 -14.78 25.89 -10.91
N LEU A 238 -15.81 25.90 -11.75
CA LEU A 238 -16.08 24.82 -12.70
C LEU A 238 -15.07 24.73 -13.86
N ILE A 239 -14.23 25.73 -14.11
CA ILE A 239 -13.29 25.71 -15.25
C ILE A 239 -11.84 25.40 -14.84
N GLN A 240 -11.57 25.22 -13.54
CA GLN A 240 -10.23 25.00 -13.01
C GLN A 240 -10.11 23.66 -12.30
N SER A 241 -8.95 23.00 -12.36
CA SER A 241 -8.66 21.80 -11.58
C SER A 241 -7.35 21.95 -10.82
N PHE A 242 -7.18 21.16 -9.75
CA PHE A 242 -5.92 21.16 -9.02
C PHE A 242 -4.86 20.34 -9.76
N TYR A 243 -3.64 20.82 -9.68
CA TYR A 243 -2.49 20.14 -10.23
C TYR A 243 -1.26 20.32 -9.33
N LEU A 244 -0.34 19.38 -9.42
CA LEU A 244 1.00 19.50 -8.87
C LEU A 244 1.81 20.37 -9.82
N ASN A 245 2.32 21.50 -9.35
CA ASN A 245 3.25 22.31 -10.13
C ASN A 245 4.63 21.64 -10.19
N SER A 246 5.37 21.85 -11.28
CA SER A 246 6.76 21.39 -11.45
C SER A 246 7.70 21.70 -10.27
N ASN A 247 7.42 22.71 -9.45
CA ASN A 247 8.19 23.04 -8.25
C ASN A 247 7.77 22.26 -6.98
N GLY A 248 6.76 21.39 -7.06
CA GLY A 248 6.30 20.56 -5.96
C GLY A 248 5.12 21.08 -5.14
N VAL A 249 4.56 22.25 -5.49
CA VAL A 249 3.42 22.81 -4.74
C VAL A 249 2.07 22.56 -5.42
N LEU A 250 1.01 22.60 -4.63
CA LEU A 250 -0.36 22.55 -5.14
C LEU A 250 -0.71 23.88 -5.83
N SER A 251 -1.31 23.78 -7.02
CA SER A 251 -1.79 24.95 -7.76
C SER A 251 -3.08 24.61 -8.50
N ILE A 252 -3.67 25.62 -9.13
CA ILE A 252 -4.88 25.51 -9.95
C ILE A 252 -4.60 26.02 -11.37
N ALA A 253 -5.18 25.36 -12.36
CA ALA A 253 -5.03 25.72 -13.77
C ALA A 253 -6.35 25.47 -14.51
N ASN A 254 -6.49 26.04 -15.71
CA ASN A 254 -7.67 25.80 -16.52
C ASN A 254 -7.68 24.34 -16.97
N VAL A 255 -8.87 23.74 -17.01
CA VAL A 255 -9.02 22.32 -17.39
C VAL A 255 -8.54 22.01 -18.81
N THR A 256 -8.51 23.02 -19.68
CA THR A 256 -8.02 22.93 -21.06
C THR A 256 -6.51 22.89 -21.17
N ASP A 257 -5.78 23.18 -20.08
CA ASP A 257 -4.31 23.19 -20.10
C ASP A 257 -3.77 21.76 -20.13
N ASN A 258 -2.72 21.53 -20.92
CA ASN A 258 -2.10 20.22 -21.01
C ASN A 258 -1.14 19.99 -19.81
N LYS A 259 -1.36 18.91 -19.04
CA LYS A 259 -0.48 18.49 -17.95
C LYS A 259 -0.28 16.98 -17.94
N TYR A 260 0.78 16.53 -17.28
CA TYR A 260 1.06 15.12 -17.10
C TYR A 260 -0.05 14.42 -16.34
N ILE A 261 -0.29 13.16 -16.67
CA ILE A 261 -1.21 12.30 -15.95
C ILE A 261 -0.51 11.03 -15.49
N ASN A 262 -0.62 10.74 -14.19
CA ASN A 262 -0.31 9.42 -13.66
C ASN A 262 -1.61 8.69 -13.40
N LYS A 263 -1.65 7.41 -13.74
CA LYS A 263 -2.85 6.58 -13.56
C LYS A 263 -2.70 5.78 -12.28
N VAL A 264 -3.73 5.76 -11.46
CA VAL A 264 -3.80 4.95 -10.26
C VAL A 264 -4.90 3.91 -10.39
N PHE A 265 -4.71 2.79 -9.71
CA PHE A 265 -5.69 1.70 -9.64
C PHE A 265 -5.47 0.87 -8.39
N PHE A 266 -6.44 0.02 -8.10
CA PHE A 266 -6.34 -0.95 -7.00
C PHE A 266 -6.10 -2.34 -7.58
N ILE A 267 -5.16 -3.07 -6.98
CA ILE A 267 -4.99 -4.49 -7.24
C ILE A 267 -5.66 -5.29 -6.12
N LYS A 268 -6.09 -6.50 -6.46
CA LYS A 268 -6.77 -7.41 -5.54
C LYS A 268 -5.90 -7.67 -4.32
N GLY A 269 -6.52 -7.64 -3.14
CA GLY A 269 -5.81 -7.84 -1.87
C GLY A 269 -5.27 -9.25 -1.67
N ASN A 270 -5.76 -10.25 -2.43
CA ASN A 270 -5.38 -11.65 -2.31
C ASN A 270 -4.21 -12.09 -3.21
N LEU A 271 -3.59 -11.17 -3.96
CA LEU A 271 -2.46 -11.51 -4.83
C LEU A 271 -1.26 -11.99 -4.02
N SER A 272 -0.51 -12.93 -4.61
CA SER A 272 0.67 -13.48 -3.95
C SER A 272 1.93 -12.72 -4.37
N ILE A 273 2.87 -12.56 -3.43
CA ILE A 273 4.25 -12.18 -3.75
C ILE A 273 4.99 -13.45 -4.19
N ILE A 274 5.54 -13.41 -5.39
CA ILE A 274 6.31 -14.51 -5.98
C ILE A 274 7.79 -14.32 -5.68
N SER A 275 8.28 -13.08 -5.78
CA SER A 275 9.68 -12.72 -5.53
C SER A 275 9.83 -11.20 -5.44
N GLY A 276 11.06 -10.75 -5.19
CA GLY A 276 11.46 -9.35 -5.27
C GLY A 276 11.47 -8.64 -3.93
N THR A 277 12.28 -7.58 -3.85
CA THR A 277 12.50 -6.76 -2.65
C THR A 277 11.82 -5.39 -2.73
N GLY A 278 11.15 -5.11 -3.86
CA GLY A 278 10.46 -3.83 -4.08
C GLY A 278 11.37 -2.71 -4.53
N THR A 279 12.66 -2.96 -4.77
CA THR A 279 13.57 -1.95 -5.32
C THR A 279 13.35 -1.76 -6.83
N ASN A 280 13.89 -0.69 -7.42
CA ASN A 280 13.77 -0.49 -8.87
C ASN A 280 14.45 -1.60 -9.68
N GLN A 281 15.56 -2.14 -9.18
CA GLN A 281 16.30 -3.24 -9.81
C GLN A 281 15.64 -4.60 -9.56
N ASP A 282 14.91 -4.73 -8.45
CA ASP A 282 14.24 -5.97 -8.05
C ASP A 282 12.83 -5.68 -7.52
N PRO A 283 11.88 -5.31 -8.40
CA PRO A 283 10.51 -5.00 -8.01
C PRO A 283 9.80 -6.22 -7.41
N TYR A 284 8.80 -5.99 -6.56
CA TYR A 284 7.90 -7.08 -6.15
C TYR A 284 7.24 -7.68 -7.39
N ILE A 285 7.34 -9.00 -7.54
CA ILE A 285 6.66 -9.76 -8.59
C ILE A 285 5.41 -10.37 -8.01
N VAL A 286 4.24 -10.05 -8.57
CA VAL A 286 2.95 -10.53 -8.07
C VAL A 286 2.14 -11.24 -9.15
N GLY A 287 1.27 -12.16 -8.72
CA GLY A 287 0.34 -12.87 -9.61
C GLY A 287 -0.46 -13.95 -8.91
#